data_AF-A0A957RY65-F1
#
_entry.id   AF-A0A957RY65-F1
#
_cell.length_a   1.000
_cell.length_b   1.000
_cell.length_c   1.000
_cell.angle_alpha   90.00
_cell.angle_beta   90.00
_cell.angle_gamma   90.00
#
_symmetry.space_group_name_H-M   'P 1'
#
loop_
_entity.id
_entity.type
_entity.pdbx_description
1 polymer ?
#
loop_
_entity_poly.entity_id
_entity_poly.type
_entity_poly.pdbx_seq_one_letter_code
_entity_poly.pdbx_strand_id
1 'polypeptide(L)'
;MQKLDLYLQALQQAGHRITAQRRAICEYLATTDRHPTPYEIYDDISYAHPEISRATVYNTLNVLQALGVIVEIAFGADHTHYDTDPTPHINLICLRCHSITDYHAPVDAALQAAQQEEIARNTGFQPVSARMDILGFCADCRARRRAEIVAQWNADNPTATNGPTASAQDANTETATS
;
A
#
# COMPACT_ATOMS: atom_id res chain seq x y z
N MET A 1 17.96 11.86 7.60
CA MET A 1 17.88 13.28 8.04
C MET A 1 17.41 14.25 6.94
N GLN A 2 17.07 13.82 5.71
CA GLN A 2 16.68 14.72 4.61
C GLN A 2 15.15 15.01 4.50
N LYS A 3 14.27 14.04 4.79
CA LYS A 3 12.81 14.19 4.61
C LYS A 3 12.17 15.25 5.52
N LEU A 4 12.52 15.25 6.81
CA LEU A 4 11.96 16.22 7.77
C LEU A 4 12.30 17.66 7.38
N ASP A 5 13.57 17.94 7.07
CA ASP A 5 14.01 19.28 6.67
C ASP A 5 13.32 19.72 5.37
N LEU A 6 13.18 18.81 4.40
CA LEU A 6 12.42 19.06 3.17
C LEU A 6 10.98 19.50 3.47
N TYR A 7 10.26 18.76 4.33
CA TYR A 7 8.87 19.08 4.65
C TYR A 7 8.73 20.42 5.37
N LEU A 8 9.61 20.69 6.34
CA LEU A 8 9.60 21.94 7.09
C LEU A 8 9.94 23.15 6.20
N GLN A 9 10.92 23.00 5.30
CA GLN A 9 11.28 24.02 4.32
C GLN A 9 10.13 24.29 3.35
N ALA A 10 9.47 23.24 2.83
CA ALA A 10 8.33 23.38 1.94
C ALA A 10 7.20 24.18 2.62
N LEU A 11 6.85 23.84 3.86
CA LEU A 11 5.86 24.61 4.64
C LEU A 11 6.27 26.08 4.79
N GLN A 12 7.53 26.34 5.14
CA GLN A 12 8.03 27.69 5.35
C GLN A 12 8.02 28.53 4.06
N GLN A 13 8.45 27.94 2.94
CA GLN A 13 8.46 28.60 1.62
C GLN A 13 7.05 28.93 1.13
N ALA A 14 6.07 28.09 1.49
CA ALA A 14 4.65 28.33 1.22
C ALA A 14 3.98 29.31 2.21
N GLY A 15 4.73 29.94 3.12
CA GLY A 15 4.22 30.92 4.09
C GLY A 15 3.44 30.30 5.25
N HIS A 16 3.55 28.99 5.47
CA HIS A 16 2.87 28.30 6.56
C HIS A 16 3.71 28.29 7.84
N ARG A 17 3.13 28.75 8.95
CA ARG A 17 3.78 28.68 10.27
C ARG A 17 4.07 27.23 10.67
N ILE A 18 5.30 26.96 11.08
CA ILE A 18 5.72 25.67 11.65
C ILE A 18 5.31 25.64 13.13
N THR A 19 4.11 25.15 13.41
CA THR A 19 3.66 24.88 14.78
C THR A 19 4.24 23.56 15.30
N ALA A 20 4.20 23.34 16.62
CA ALA A 20 4.57 22.04 17.21
C ALA A 20 3.78 20.88 16.57
N GLN A 21 2.49 21.08 16.32
CA GLN A 21 1.60 20.11 15.66
C GLN A 21 2.08 19.75 14.24
N ARG A 22 2.39 20.75 13.41
CA ARG A 22 2.88 20.53 12.05
C ARG A 22 4.24 19.83 12.04
N ARG A 23 5.12 20.22 12.96
CA ARG A 23 6.40 19.54 13.16
C ARG A 23 6.22 18.06 13.50
N ALA A 24 5.35 17.74 14.46
CA ALA A 24 5.07 16.35 14.83
C ALA A 24 4.54 15.52 13.66
N ILE A 25 3.64 16.08 12.85
CA ILE A 25 3.14 15.43 11.63
C ILE A 25 4.29 15.20 10.63
N CYS A 26 5.13 16.21 10.37
CA CYS A 26 6.29 16.06 9.49
C CYS A 26 7.32 15.05 10.01
N GLU A 27 7.52 14.96 11.32
CA GLU A 27 8.42 13.98 11.96
C GLU A 27 7.90 12.55 11.79
N TYR A 28 6.60 12.35 11.99
CA TYR A 28 5.95 11.07 11.70
C TYR A 28 6.10 10.68 10.23
N LEU A 29 5.79 11.59 9.30
CA LEU A 29 5.93 11.32 7.86
C LEU A 29 7.39 11.05 7.45
N ALA A 30 8.35 11.69 8.10
CA ALA A 30 9.77 11.51 7.80
C ALA A 30 10.34 10.18 8.31
N THR A 31 9.61 9.46 9.16
CA THR A 31 10.07 8.23 9.83
C THR A 31 9.22 6.99 9.49
N THR A 32 8.01 7.18 8.97
CA THR A 32 7.17 6.06 8.52
C THR A 32 7.67 5.51 7.18
N ASP A 33 7.83 4.18 7.14
CA ASP A 33 8.05 3.40 5.91
C ASP A 33 6.72 2.83 5.36
N ARG A 34 5.59 3.22 5.96
CA ARG A 34 4.23 2.90 5.49
C ARG A 34 3.64 4.06 4.70
N HIS A 35 2.56 3.78 3.97
CA HIS A 35 1.69 4.76 3.32
C HIS A 35 0.43 4.94 4.15
N PRO A 36 0.44 5.75 5.22
CA PRO A 36 -0.68 5.83 6.13
C PRO A 36 -1.81 6.68 5.54
N THR A 37 -3.02 6.37 5.98
CA THR A 37 -4.17 7.25 5.85
C THR A 37 -4.07 8.44 6.83
N PRO A 38 -4.80 9.55 6.60
CA PRO A 38 -4.91 10.63 7.59
C PRO A 38 -5.39 10.17 8.97
N TYR A 39 -6.24 9.13 9.01
CA TYR A 39 -6.75 8.56 10.25
C TYR A 39 -5.65 7.84 11.02
N GLU A 40 -4.86 7.00 10.34
CA GLU A 40 -3.72 6.31 10.96
C GLU A 40 -2.66 7.29 11.46
N ILE A 41 -2.35 8.34 10.70
CA ILE A 41 -1.43 9.41 11.15
C ILE A 41 -1.93 10.01 12.46
N TYR A 42 -3.22 10.40 12.51
CA TYR A 42 -3.81 10.98 13.70
C TYR A 42 -3.79 10.01 14.90
N ASP A 43 -4.20 8.76 14.68
CA ASP A 43 -4.27 7.75 15.73
C ASP A 43 -2.87 7.45 16.31
N ASP A 44 -1.84 7.42 15.46
CA ASP A 44 -0.46 7.13 15.86
C ASP A 44 0.19 8.27 16.69
N ILE A 45 -0.15 9.54 16.43
CA ILE A 45 0.53 10.69 17.07
C ILE A 45 -0.29 11.41 18.14
N SER A 46 -1.62 11.25 18.15
CA SER A 46 -2.53 12.01 19.03
C SER A 46 -2.29 11.75 20.51
N TYR A 47 -1.81 10.56 20.90
CA TYR A 47 -1.47 10.25 22.29
C TYR A 47 -0.30 11.10 22.81
N ALA A 48 0.73 11.29 21.99
CA ALA A 48 1.91 12.10 22.33
C ALA A 48 1.67 13.61 22.15
N HIS A 49 0.72 13.98 21.30
CA HIS A 49 0.38 15.36 20.96
C HIS A 49 -1.14 15.60 21.05
N PRO A 50 -1.72 15.69 22.27
CA PRO A 50 -3.17 15.76 22.47
C PRO A 50 -3.84 17.00 21.85
N GLU A 51 -3.06 18.03 21.55
CA GLU A 51 -3.50 19.25 20.90
C GLU A 51 -3.70 19.12 19.38
N ILE A 52 -3.22 18.03 18.77
CA ILE A 52 -3.41 17.75 17.34
C ILE A 52 -4.86 17.36 17.09
N SER A 53 -5.47 17.97 16.08
CA SER A 53 -6.78 17.59 15.58
C SER A 53 -6.64 16.86 14.24
N ARG A 54 -7.65 16.05 13.87
CA ARG A 54 -7.74 15.47 12.52
C ARG A 54 -7.64 16.56 11.44
N ALA A 55 -8.31 17.70 11.64
CA ALA A 55 -8.23 18.82 10.71
C ALA A 55 -6.80 19.34 10.53
N THR A 56 -5.99 19.35 11.59
CA THR A 56 -4.57 19.74 11.50
C THR A 56 -3.78 18.74 10.64
N VAL A 57 -4.05 17.44 10.78
CA VAL A 57 -3.44 16.39 9.94
C VAL A 57 -3.80 16.60 8.47
N TYR A 58 -5.08 16.68 8.13
CA TYR A 58 -5.55 16.93 6.77
C TYR A 58 -4.96 18.20 6.17
N ASN A 59 -5.03 19.33 6.89
CA ASN A 59 -4.50 20.60 6.39
C ASN A 59 -2.99 20.55 6.14
N THR A 60 -2.25 19.80 6.94
CA THR A 60 -0.80 19.66 6.76
C THR A 60 -0.48 18.78 5.56
N LEU A 61 -1.17 17.64 5.42
CA LEU A 61 -1.02 16.73 4.28
C LEU A 61 -1.38 17.40 2.96
N ASN A 62 -2.51 18.12 2.90
CA ASN A 62 -2.94 18.83 1.70
C ASN A 62 -1.90 19.87 1.23
N VAL A 63 -1.27 20.58 2.18
CA VAL A 63 -0.21 21.54 1.85
C VAL A 63 1.03 20.82 1.33
N LEU A 64 1.50 19.78 2.02
CA LEU A 64 2.69 19.03 1.60
C LEU A 64 2.49 18.37 0.23
N GLN A 65 1.30 17.82 -0.02
CA GLN A 65 0.91 17.25 -1.30
C GLN A 65 0.88 18.32 -2.41
N ALA A 66 0.25 19.47 -2.16
CA ALA A 66 0.20 20.57 -3.13
C ALA A 66 1.59 21.11 -3.49
N LEU A 67 2.55 20.98 -2.57
CA LEU A 67 3.96 21.32 -2.79
C LEU A 67 4.79 20.19 -3.43
N GLY A 68 4.18 19.02 -3.66
CA GLY A 68 4.80 17.88 -4.33
C GLY A 68 5.86 17.15 -3.51
N VAL A 69 5.91 17.37 -2.19
CA VAL A 69 6.90 16.71 -1.30
C VAL A 69 6.39 15.39 -0.71
N ILE A 70 5.09 15.11 -0.87
CA ILE A 70 4.46 13.80 -0.64
C ILE A 70 3.48 13.51 -1.78
N VAL A 71 3.16 12.25 -2.02
CA VAL A 71 2.25 11.83 -3.09
C VAL A 71 0.98 11.25 -2.49
N GLU A 72 -0.17 11.62 -3.04
CA GLU A 72 -1.45 11.00 -2.67
C GLU A 72 -1.66 9.72 -3.50
N ILE A 73 -2.00 8.63 -2.82
CA ILE A 73 -2.45 7.38 -3.43
C ILE A 73 -3.92 7.16 -3.02
N ALA A 74 -4.82 7.54 -3.91
CA ALA A 74 -6.26 7.35 -3.72
C ALA A 74 -6.73 6.03 -4.34
N PHE A 75 -7.42 5.21 -3.54
CA PHE A 75 -8.12 4.02 -4.02
C PHE A 75 -9.62 4.12 -3.69
N GLY A 76 -10.39 4.77 -4.56
CA GLY A 76 -11.80 5.09 -4.27
C GLY A 76 -11.94 6.26 -3.28
N ALA A 77 -13.18 6.55 -2.85
CA ALA A 77 -13.50 7.79 -2.12
C ALA A 77 -12.94 7.84 -0.69
N ASP A 78 -12.77 6.70 -0.02
CA ASP A 78 -12.47 6.64 1.42
C ASP A 78 -11.09 6.02 1.76
N HIS A 79 -10.27 5.70 0.75
CA HIS A 79 -8.98 5.03 0.95
C HIS A 79 -7.83 5.83 0.32
N THR A 80 -7.69 7.08 0.78
CA THR A 80 -6.52 7.91 0.49
C THR A 80 -5.39 7.58 1.45
N HIS A 81 -4.26 7.17 0.90
CA HIS A 81 -2.99 6.97 1.59
C HIS A 81 -1.97 8.01 1.09
N TYR A 82 -0.98 8.32 1.92
CA TYR A 82 0.10 9.25 1.56
C TYR A 82 1.44 8.55 1.50
N ASP A 83 2.10 8.71 0.37
CA ASP A 83 3.45 8.26 0.11
C ASP A 83 4.46 9.35 0.47
N THR A 84 5.43 9.00 1.30
CA THR A 84 6.47 9.91 1.78
C THR A 84 7.76 9.78 0.98
N ASP A 85 7.83 8.83 0.05
CA ASP A 85 8.97 8.60 -0.83
C ASP A 85 8.58 8.81 -2.31
N PRO A 86 8.99 9.93 -2.93
CA PRO A 86 8.67 10.18 -4.33
C PRO A 86 9.54 9.37 -5.31
N THR A 87 10.46 8.52 -4.84
CA THR A 87 11.28 7.71 -5.75
C THR A 87 10.44 6.69 -6.50
N PRO A 88 10.70 6.40 -7.79
CA PRO A 88 9.92 5.43 -8.53
C PRO A 88 9.96 4.03 -7.91
N HIS A 89 8.80 3.52 -7.52
CA HIS A 89 8.59 2.16 -7.03
C HIS A 89 7.24 1.61 -7.50
N ILE A 90 7.01 0.33 -7.24
CA ILE A 90 5.75 -0.34 -7.57
C ILE A 90 4.89 -0.43 -6.31
N ASN A 91 3.67 0.11 -6.37
CA ASN A 91 2.70 -0.02 -5.29
C ASN A 91 1.95 -1.35 -5.41
N LEU A 92 1.97 -2.17 -4.36
CA LEU A 92 1.09 -3.34 -4.26
C LEU A 92 -0.16 -2.96 -3.46
N ILE A 93 -1.31 -2.86 -4.13
CA ILE A 93 -2.57 -2.41 -3.49
C ILE A 93 -3.49 -3.61 -3.27
N CYS A 94 -3.89 -3.85 -2.02
CA CYS A 94 -4.82 -4.91 -1.69
C CYS A 94 -6.29 -4.50 -1.97
N LEU A 95 -6.98 -5.23 -2.85
CA LEU A 95 -8.38 -5.01 -3.20
C LEU A 95 -9.40 -5.28 -2.08
N ARG A 96 -8.97 -5.77 -0.92
CA ARG A 96 -9.86 -6.12 0.21
C ARG A 96 -9.67 -5.22 1.41
N CYS A 97 -8.43 -5.02 1.85
CA CYS A 97 -8.12 -4.18 3.01
C CYS A 97 -7.51 -2.83 2.64
N HIS A 98 -7.26 -2.60 1.35
CA HIS A 98 -6.70 -1.36 0.79
C HIS A 98 -5.31 -0.99 1.30
N SER A 99 -4.63 -1.91 2.00
CA SER A 99 -3.23 -1.74 2.38
C SER A 99 -2.36 -1.58 1.14
N ILE A 100 -1.37 -0.69 1.25
CA ILE A 100 -0.37 -0.43 0.22
C ILE A 100 0.99 -0.91 0.74
N THR A 101 1.77 -1.55 -0.12
CA THR A 101 3.11 -2.03 0.22
C THR A 101 4.04 -1.79 -0.96
N ASP A 102 5.22 -1.27 -0.69
CA ASP A 102 6.22 -1.03 -1.72
C ASP A 102 6.87 -2.32 -2.18
N TYR A 103 6.99 -2.44 -3.49
CA TYR A 103 7.89 -3.38 -4.12
C TYR A 103 9.03 -2.62 -4.78
N HIS A 104 10.17 -2.58 -4.08
CA HIS A 104 11.41 -2.01 -4.59
C HIS A 104 12.08 -3.00 -5.56
N ALA A 105 11.64 -2.97 -6.81
CA ALA A 105 12.39 -3.55 -7.91
C ALA A 105 12.95 -2.42 -8.79
N PRO A 106 14.06 -2.66 -9.50
CA PRO A 106 14.51 -1.74 -10.54
C PRO A 106 13.38 -1.55 -11.55
N VAL A 107 12.78 -0.36 -11.55
CA VAL A 107 11.92 0.05 -12.66
C VAL A 107 12.85 0.29 -13.84
N ASP A 108 12.63 -0.41 -14.94
CA ASP A 108 13.39 -0.17 -16.17
C ASP A 108 13.02 1.22 -16.71
N ALA A 109 13.84 2.21 -16.36
CA ALA A 109 13.65 3.59 -16.76
C ALA A 109 13.68 3.77 -18.28
N ALA A 110 14.40 2.92 -19.02
CA ALA A 110 14.44 2.98 -20.47
C ALA A 110 13.12 2.50 -21.08
N LEU A 111 12.56 1.40 -20.55
CA LEU A 111 11.24 0.92 -20.95
C LEU A 111 10.16 1.96 -20.65
N GLN A 112 10.17 2.55 -19.45
CA GLN A 112 9.20 3.57 -19.06
C GLN A 112 9.29 4.83 -19.95
N ALA A 113 10.51 5.29 -20.26
CA ALA A 113 10.72 6.41 -21.16
C ALA A 113 10.25 6.12 -22.59
N ALA A 114 10.51 4.92 -23.10
CA ALA A 114 10.05 4.50 -24.43
C ALA A 114 8.52 4.50 -24.52
N GLN A 115 7.83 4.01 -23.48
CA GLN A 115 6.37 4.04 -23.40
C GLN A 115 5.82 5.46 -23.35
N GLN A 116 6.43 6.35 -22.56
CA GLN A 116 6.04 7.76 -22.50
C GLN A 116 6.21 8.44 -23.87
N GLU A 117 7.32 8.19 -24.56
CA GLU A 117 7.57 8.75 -25.89
C GLU A 117 6.55 8.24 -26.93
N GLU A 118 6.21 6.96 -26.89
CA GLU A 118 5.18 6.38 -27.76
C GLU A 118 3.82 7.03 -27.52
N ILE A 119 3.41 7.19 -26.25
CA ILE A 119 2.15 7.88 -25.89
C ILE A 119 2.17 9.31 -26.42
N ALA A 120 3.26 10.06 -26.22
CA ALA A 120 3.36 11.43 -26.68
C ALA A 120 3.23 11.55 -28.20
N ARG A 121 3.95 10.70 -28.95
CA ARG A 121 3.89 10.68 -30.41
C ARG A 121 2.51 10.32 -30.95
N ASN A 122 1.84 9.34 -30.35
CA ASN A 122 0.60 8.78 -30.89
C ASN A 122 -0.66 9.55 -30.47
N THR A 123 -0.58 10.35 -29.40
CA THR A 123 -1.77 11.00 -28.81
C THR A 123 -1.66 12.52 -28.68
N GLY A 124 -0.45 13.10 -28.79
CA GLY A 124 -0.20 14.50 -28.47
C GLY A 124 -0.25 14.82 -26.98
N PHE A 125 -0.38 13.82 -26.11
CA PHE A 125 -0.27 13.96 -24.66
C PHE A 125 1.17 14.33 -24.26
N GLN A 126 1.35 15.08 -23.18
CA GLN A 126 2.67 15.39 -22.61
C GLN A 126 2.83 14.61 -21.29
N PRO A 127 3.48 13.44 -21.28
CA PRO A 127 3.77 12.72 -20.05
C PRO A 127 4.71 13.55 -19.16
N VAL A 128 4.35 13.68 -17.87
CA VAL A 128 5.17 14.37 -16.87
C VAL A 128 5.68 13.44 -15.78
N SER A 129 4.98 12.33 -15.55
CA SER A 129 5.33 11.28 -14.60
C SER A 129 4.60 9.99 -14.96
N ALA A 130 5.04 8.86 -14.40
CA ALA A 130 4.34 7.60 -14.48
C ALA A 130 4.50 6.85 -13.15
N ARG A 131 3.41 6.23 -12.71
CA ARG A 131 3.32 5.40 -11.50
C ARG A 131 2.87 4.00 -11.90
N MET A 132 3.34 2.99 -11.16
CA MET A 132 2.96 1.59 -11.41
C MET A 132 2.29 1.01 -10.17
N ASP A 133 1.01 0.70 -10.30
CA ASP A 133 0.20 0.10 -9.24
C ASP A 133 -0.19 -1.33 -9.67
N ILE A 134 0.06 -2.32 -8.80
CA ILE A 134 -0.36 -3.70 -8.97
C ILE A 134 -1.50 -3.99 -7.99
N LEU A 135 -2.67 -4.30 -8.54
CA LEU A 135 -3.87 -4.62 -7.77
C LEU A 135 -3.91 -6.13 -7.45
N GLY A 136 -4.11 -6.49 -6.18
CA GLY A 136 -4.13 -7.88 -5.76
C GLY A 136 -4.69 -8.11 -4.36
N PHE A 137 -4.25 -9.20 -3.70
CA PHE A 137 -4.59 -9.50 -2.31
C PHE A 137 -3.32 -9.69 -1.49
N CYS A 138 -3.19 -8.95 -0.38
CA CYS A 138 -2.11 -9.19 0.59
C CYS A 138 -2.19 -10.61 1.15
N ALA A 139 -1.11 -11.09 1.77
CA ALA A 139 -1.02 -12.47 2.28
C ALA A 139 -2.22 -12.84 3.18
N ASP A 140 -2.60 -11.94 4.08
CA ASP A 140 -3.72 -12.14 5.00
C ASP A 140 -5.06 -12.18 4.28
N CYS A 141 -5.32 -11.23 3.38
CA CYS A 141 -6.57 -11.19 2.63
C CYS A 141 -6.69 -12.37 1.66
N ARG A 142 -5.58 -12.84 1.09
CA ARG A 142 -5.52 -14.04 0.25
C ARG A 142 -5.86 -15.29 1.06
N ALA A 143 -5.32 -15.42 2.28
CA ALA A 143 -5.61 -16.53 3.17
C ALA A 143 -7.10 -16.55 3.59
N ARG A 144 -7.64 -15.40 4.00
CA ARG A 144 -9.07 -15.26 4.33
C ARG A 144 -9.98 -15.61 3.15
N ARG A 145 -9.67 -15.07 1.96
CA ARG A 145 -10.42 -15.38 0.73
C ARG A 145 -10.40 -16.86 0.40
N ARG A 146 -9.26 -17.54 0.59
CA ARG A 146 -9.15 -19.00 0.39
C ARG A 146 -10.02 -19.76 1.40
N ALA A 147 -9.99 -19.37 2.68
CA ALA A 147 -10.83 -20.00 3.71
C ALA A 147 -12.32 -19.82 3.42
N GLU A 148 -12.74 -18.64 2.97
CA GLU A 148 -14.13 -18.34 2.57
C GLU A 148 -14.58 -19.22 1.39
N ILE A 149 -13.74 -19.37 0.36
CA ILE A 149 -14.03 -20.23 -0.79
C ILE A 149 -14.21 -21.69 -0.37
N VAL A 150 -13.33 -22.20 0.50
CA VAL A 150 -13.42 -23.58 1.02
C VAL A 150 -14.67 -23.76 1.88
N ALA A 151 -14.98 -22.80 2.75
CA ALA A 151 -16.17 -22.84 3.59
C ALA A 151 -17.45 -22.84 2.74
N GLN A 152 -17.52 -21.98 1.71
CA GLN A 152 -18.64 -21.93 0.78
C GLN A 152 -18.81 -23.27 0.04
N TRP A 153 -17.72 -23.82 -0.51
CA TRP A 153 -17.77 -25.11 -1.20
C TRP A 153 -18.24 -26.25 -0.29
N ASN A 154 -17.79 -26.28 0.97
CA ASN A 154 -18.24 -27.27 1.95
C ASN A 154 -19.73 -27.11 2.30
N ALA A 155 -20.21 -25.87 2.43
CA ALA A 155 -21.62 -25.58 2.67
C ALA A 155 -22.50 -26.03 1.49
N ASP A 156 -22.00 -25.87 0.26
CA ASP A 156 -22.67 -26.30 -0.95
C ASP A 156 -22.55 -27.82 -1.19
N ASN A 157 -21.60 -28.50 -0.54
CA ASN A 157 -21.30 -29.95 -0.70
C ASN A 157 -21.09 -30.66 0.66
N PRO A 158 -22.12 -30.75 1.52
CA PRO A 158 -22.00 -31.18 2.91
C PRO A 158 -21.57 -32.66 3.09
N THR A 159 -21.65 -33.49 2.05
CA THR A 159 -21.23 -34.89 2.08
C THR A 159 -19.78 -35.12 1.64
N ALA A 160 -19.12 -34.09 1.07
CA ALA A 160 -17.77 -34.20 0.55
C ALA A 160 -16.68 -34.00 1.63
N THR A 161 -17.07 -33.66 2.87
CA THR A 161 -16.15 -33.48 4.01
C THR A 161 -15.63 -34.80 4.59
N ASN A 162 -16.12 -35.96 4.13
CA ASN A 162 -15.56 -37.27 4.49
C ASN A 162 -14.50 -37.70 3.46
N GLY A 163 -13.36 -36.99 3.46
CA GLY A 163 -12.12 -37.51 2.87
C GLY A 163 -11.59 -38.66 3.73
N PRO A 164 -10.92 -39.68 3.15
CA PRO A 164 -10.68 -40.96 3.80
C PRO A 164 -9.86 -40.76 5.07
N THR A 165 -10.41 -41.22 6.20
CA THR A 165 -9.64 -41.44 7.42
C THR A 165 -8.48 -42.35 7.09
N ALA A 166 -7.25 -41.87 7.35
CA ALA A 166 -6.09 -42.73 7.36
C ALA A 166 -6.26 -43.80 8.45
N SER A 167 -6.69 -45.00 8.05
CA SER A 167 -6.61 -46.26 8.79
C SER A 167 -6.02 -47.28 7.83
N ALA A 168 -4.72 -47.52 7.93
CA ALA A 168 -4.15 -48.64 8.68
C ALA A 168 -4.48 -49.99 8.04
N GLN A 169 -3.44 -50.56 7.42
CA GLN A 169 -3.12 -51.98 7.28
C GLN A 169 -4.15 -52.88 6.58
N ASP A 170 -3.73 -53.47 5.46
CA ASP A 170 -3.69 -54.92 5.37
C ASP A 170 -2.49 -55.38 4.54
N ALA A 171 -1.74 -56.30 5.14
CA ALA A 171 -0.63 -57.02 4.56
C ALA A 171 -1.14 -58.15 3.65
N ASN A 172 -0.40 -58.44 2.57
CA ASN A 172 -0.04 -59.81 2.14
C ASN A 172 0.89 -59.68 0.91
N THR A 173 2.19 -59.97 1.06
CA THR A 173 2.89 -61.26 0.84
C THR A 173 2.85 -61.81 -0.59
N GLU A 174 4.08 -62.02 -1.11
CA GLU A 174 4.50 -63.14 -1.99
C GLU A 174 3.94 -63.12 -3.44
N THR A 175 4.65 -63.40 -4.54
CA THR A 175 5.86 -64.17 -4.86
C THR A 175 6.18 -63.88 -6.35
N ALA A 176 7.43 -63.63 -6.73
CA ALA A 176 8.35 -64.54 -7.46
C ALA A 176 8.42 -64.38 -9.00
N THR A 177 9.67 -64.43 -9.49
CA THR A 177 10.15 -64.93 -10.81
C THR A 177 9.83 -64.09 -12.07
N SER A 178 10.76 -63.75 -12.96
CA SER A 178 12.18 -64.07 -13.17
C SER A 178 12.87 -62.92 -13.89
#